data_AF-A0A7C4WLB1-F1
#
_entry.id   AF-A0A7C4WLB1-F1
#
_cell.length_a   1.000
_cell.length_b   1.000
_cell.length_c   1.000
_cell.angle_alpha   90.00
_cell.angle_beta   90.00
_cell.angle_gamma   90.00
#
_symmetry.space_group_name_H-M   'P 1'
#
loop_
_entity.id
_entity.type
_entity.pdbx_description
1 polymer ?
#
loop_
_entity_poly.entity_id
_entity_poly.type
_entity_poly.pdbx_seq_one_letter_code
_entity_poly.pdbx_strand_id
1 'polypeptide(L)'
;MSLGQQAGWRVSLDEKLMSAAKSLSQYLSILLAIEYDIDAVDRIAKARRLEDFVEGIYNALRYRENLIKKIEEEMKENKEYKEILNEAIQLVEEFDISEVDALIDSLTQRDGSLLKLVASYIGTRALAFTETERKIMEIFRQSS
;
A
#
# COMPACT_ATOMS: atom_id res chain seq x y z
N MET A 1 -25.47 23.04 -4.36
CA MET A 1 -24.87 22.63 -3.08
C MET A 1 -24.55 23.87 -2.27
N SER A 2 -24.86 23.89 -0.97
CA SER A 2 -24.49 25.01 -0.11
C SER A 2 -22.98 25.00 0.22
N LEU A 3 -22.42 26.14 0.63
CA LEU A 3 -21.00 26.25 1.03
C LEU A 3 -20.62 25.26 2.16
N GLY A 4 -21.54 25.00 3.09
CA GLY A 4 -21.33 24.01 4.16
C GLY A 4 -21.32 22.56 3.66
N GLN A 5 -22.11 22.23 2.64
CA GLN A 5 -22.11 20.89 2.02
C GLN A 5 -20.83 20.64 1.20
N GLN A 6 -20.29 21.67 0.56
CA GLN A 6 -19.03 21.56 -0.19
C GLN A 6 -17.81 21.38 0.72
N ALA A 7 -17.78 22.03 1.88
CA ALA A 7 -16.70 21.88 2.85
C ALA A 7 -16.67 20.48 3.48
N GLY A 8 -17.81 19.95 3.92
CA GLY A 8 -17.89 18.61 4.51
C GLY A 8 -17.54 17.49 3.53
N TRP A 9 -17.94 17.61 2.27
CA TRP A 9 -17.60 16.64 1.23
C TRP A 9 -16.09 16.61 0.93
N ARG A 10 -15.42 17.76 0.93
CA ARG A 10 -13.96 17.84 0.72
C ARG A 10 -13.14 17.18 1.83
N VAL A 11 -13.52 17.42 3.09
CA VAL A 11 -12.83 16.81 4.24
C VAL A 11 -12.94 15.28 4.20
N SER A 12 -14.15 14.76 3.93
CA SER A 12 -14.35 13.31 3.81
C SER A 12 -13.57 12.68 2.65
N LEU A 13 -13.42 13.39 1.52
CA LEU A 13 -12.65 12.91 0.38
C LEU A 13 -11.14 12.87 0.70
N ASP A 14 -10.63 13.89 1.41
CA ASP A 14 -9.22 13.94 1.81
C ASP A 14 -8.88 12.85 2.85
N GLU A 15 -9.79 12.54 3.78
CA GLU A 15 -9.62 11.43 4.74
C GLU A 15 -9.58 10.07 4.04
N LYS A 16 -10.50 9.82 3.09
CA LYS A 16 -10.53 8.57 2.30
C LYS A 16 -9.27 8.40 1.46
N LEU A 17 -8.85 9.45 0.78
CA LEU A 17 -7.61 9.45 -0.01
C LEU A 17 -6.40 9.11 0.86
N MET A 18 -6.28 9.73 2.04
CA MET A 18 -5.14 9.49 2.93
C MET A 18 -5.19 8.09 3.57
N SER A 19 -6.38 7.57 3.86
CA SER A 19 -6.56 6.18 4.29
C SER A 19 -6.08 5.20 3.22
N ALA A 20 -6.51 5.39 1.98
CA ALA A 20 -6.13 4.52 0.87
C ALA A 20 -4.65 4.62 0.49
N ALA A 21 -4.08 5.82 0.58
CA ALA A 21 -2.64 6.00 0.42
C ALA A 21 -1.86 5.30 1.53
N LYS A 22 -2.39 5.27 2.76
CA LYS A 22 -1.76 4.57 3.89
C LYS A 22 -1.83 3.06 3.71
N SER A 23 -2.99 2.49 3.38
CA SER A 23 -3.15 1.05 3.16
C SER A 23 -2.28 0.57 1.99
N LEU A 24 -2.25 1.30 0.87
CA LEU A 24 -1.34 0.99 -0.25
C LEU A 24 0.12 1.03 0.19
N SER A 25 0.53 2.02 0.99
CA SER A 25 1.92 2.08 1.47
C SER A 25 2.28 0.89 2.36
N GLN A 26 1.37 0.42 3.21
CA GLN A 26 1.58 -0.74 4.08
C GLN A 26 1.69 -2.03 3.26
N TYR A 27 0.81 -2.21 2.28
CA TYR A 27 0.90 -3.32 1.33
C TYR A 27 2.27 -3.34 0.62
N LEU A 28 2.72 -2.19 0.12
CA LEU A 28 4.03 -2.07 -0.54
C LEU A 28 5.19 -2.31 0.41
N SER A 29 5.09 -1.90 1.68
CA SER A 29 6.11 -2.21 2.69
C SER A 29 6.27 -3.72 2.88
N ILE A 30 5.15 -4.46 2.95
CA ILE A 30 5.18 -5.92 3.11
C ILE A 30 5.71 -6.59 1.84
N LEU A 31 5.30 -6.14 0.65
CA LEU A 31 5.87 -6.60 -0.63
C LEU A 31 7.38 -6.40 -0.65
N LEU A 32 7.86 -5.22 -0.26
CA LEU A 32 9.29 -4.92 -0.19
C LEU A 32 10.02 -5.76 0.86
N ALA A 33 9.40 -6.01 2.02
CA ALA A 33 10.00 -6.81 3.08
C ALA A 33 10.21 -8.27 2.67
N ILE A 34 9.28 -8.83 1.88
CA ILE A 34 9.28 -10.25 1.51
C ILE A 34 9.97 -10.50 0.15
N GLU A 35 9.65 -9.72 -0.88
CA GLU A 35 10.16 -9.91 -2.25
C GLU A 35 11.35 -9.02 -2.58
N TYR A 36 11.64 -8.01 -1.75
CA TYR A 36 12.63 -6.97 -2.05
C TYR A 36 12.34 -6.22 -3.38
N ASP A 37 11.07 -6.13 -3.79
CA ASP A 37 10.65 -5.44 -5.01
C ASP A 37 10.60 -3.91 -4.81
N ILE A 38 11.77 -3.29 -4.81
CA ILE A 38 11.91 -1.83 -4.79
C ILE A 38 11.33 -1.17 -6.04
N ASP A 39 11.32 -1.88 -7.18
CA ASP A 39 10.84 -1.36 -8.45
C ASP A 39 9.32 -1.15 -8.44
N ALA A 40 8.56 -1.97 -7.71
CA ALA A 40 7.13 -1.76 -7.49
C ALA A 40 6.86 -0.46 -6.73
N VAL A 41 7.64 -0.17 -5.68
CA VAL A 41 7.56 1.08 -4.92
C VAL A 41 7.93 2.27 -5.80
N ASP A 42 9.03 2.16 -6.54
CA ASP A 42 9.54 3.23 -7.39
C ASP A 42 8.59 3.59 -8.54
N ARG A 43 7.96 2.59 -9.18
CA ARG A 43 6.97 2.80 -10.23
C ARG A 43 5.80 3.65 -9.74
N ILE A 44 5.29 3.36 -8.54
CA ILE A 44 4.18 4.11 -7.93
C ILE A 44 4.67 5.51 -7.52
N ALA A 45 5.80 5.61 -6.83
CA ALA A 45 6.32 6.87 -6.30
C ALA A 45 6.71 7.89 -7.38
N LYS A 46 7.14 7.42 -8.54
CA LYS A 46 7.58 8.25 -9.67
C LYS A 46 6.45 8.60 -10.64
N ALA A 47 5.25 8.05 -10.46
CA ALA A 47 4.12 8.28 -11.35
C ALA A 47 3.81 9.79 -11.51
N ARG A 48 3.60 10.20 -12.76
CA ARG A 48 3.28 11.58 -13.13
C ARG A 48 1.89 11.70 -13.76
N ARG A 49 1.37 10.60 -14.29
CA ARG A 49 0.04 10.50 -14.89
C ARG A 49 -0.75 9.45 -14.12
N LEU A 50 -2.07 9.63 -14.05
CA LEU A 50 -2.94 8.71 -13.31
C LEU A 50 -2.88 7.29 -13.89
N GLU A 51 -2.79 7.17 -15.22
CA GLU A 51 -2.60 5.89 -15.92
C GLU A 51 -1.38 5.12 -15.40
N ASP A 52 -0.23 5.79 -15.31
CA ASP A 52 1.02 5.18 -14.83
C ASP A 52 0.91 4.76 -13.36
N PHE A 53 0.20 5.55 -12.55
CA PHE A 53 -0.04 5.27 -11.14
C PHE A 53 -0.92 4.03 -10.97
N VAL A 54 -2.03 3.95 -11.71
CA VAL A 54 -2.96 2.81 -11.69
C VAL A 54 -2.29 1.55 -12.23
N GLU A 55 -1.47 1.66 -13.29
CA GLU A 55 -0.67 0.55 -13.80
C GLU A 55 0.35 0.07 -12.76
N GLY A 56 0.98 0.98 -12.03
CA GLY A 56 1.87 0.66 -10.90
C GLY A 56 1.15 -0.15 -9.81
N ILE A 57 -0.04 0.31 -9.41
CA ILE A 57 -0.89 -0.41 -8.44
C ILE A 57 -1.25 -1.80 -8.97
N TYR A 58 -1.75 -1.89 -10.20
CA TYR A 58 -2.10 -3.16 -10.82
C TYR A 58 -0.92 -4.15 -10.81
N ASN A 59 0.27 -3.70 -11.21
CA ASN A 59 1.45 -4.55 -11.25
C ASN A 59 1.86 -5.03 -9.87
N ALA A 60 1.78 -4.18 -8.84
CA ALA A 60 2.04 -4.60 -7.47
C ALA A 60 1.00 -5.65 -7.02
N LEU A 61 -0.29 -5.39 -7.22
CA LEU A 61 -1.38 -6.28 -6.80
C LEU A 61 -1.29 -7.70 -7.36
N ARG A 62 -0.64 -7.92 -8.50
CA ARG A 62 -0.39 -9.26 -9.06
C ARG A 62 0.40 -10.18 -8.14
N TYR A 63 1.16 -9.63 -7.19
CA TYR A 63 1.92 -10.39 -6.21
C TYR A 63 1.10 -10.78 -4.98
N ARG A 64 -0.10 -10.23 -4.78
CA ARG A 64 -0.89 -10.39 -3.54
C ARG A 64 -1.11 -11.84 -3.13
N GLU A 65 -1.63 -12.67 -4.03
CA GLU A 65 -1.93 -14.07 -3.67
C GLU A 65 -0.67 -14.85 -3.33
N ASN A 66 0.44 -14.57 -4.02
CA ASN A 66 1.72 -15.24 -3.76
C ASN A 66 2.32 -14.77 -2.42
N LEU A 67 2.21 -13.48 -2.11
CA LEU A 67 2.58 -12.89 -0.82
C LEU A 67 1.85 -13.58 0.32
N ILE A 68 0.52 -13.67 0.25
CA ILE A 68 -0.30 -14.32 1.29
C ILE A 68 0.12 -15.78 1.46
N LYS A 69 0.27 -16.53 0.36
CA LYS A 69 0.71 -17.94 0.42
C LYS A 69 2.07 -18.10 1.08
N LYS A 70 3.05 -17.26 0.75
CA LYS A 70 4.38 -17.27 1.39
C LYS A 70 4.29 -17.01 2.89
N ILE A 71 3.48 -16.05 3.31
CA ILE A 71 3.26 -15.75 4.73
C ILE A 71 2.58 -16.92 5.45
N GLU A 72 1.59 -17.56 4.82
CA GLU A 72 0.91 -18.73 5.37
C GLU A 72 1.82 -19.96 5.47
N GLU A 73 2.73 -20.15 4.52
CA GLU A 73 3.75 -21.21 4.54
C GLU A 73 4.73 -20.98 5.68
N GLU A 74 5.31 -19.78 5.75
CA GLU A 74 6.23 -19.38 6.82
C GLU A 74 5.59 -19.55 8.21
N MET A 75 4.32 -19.21 8.35
CA MET A 75 3.57 -19.35 9.60
C MET A 75 3.36 -20.81 10.03
N LYS A 76 3.36 -21.78 9.10
CA LYS A 76 3.28 -23.21 9.43
C LYS A 76 4.60 -23.72 9.99
N GLU A 77 5.71 -23.21 9.47
CA GLU A 77 7.06 -23.61 9.86
C GLU A 77 7.50 -22.93 11.15
N ASN A 78 7.17 -21.65 11.33
CA ASN A 78 7.65 -20.82 12.43
C ASN A 78 6.48 -20.31 13.30
N LYS A 79 5.90 -21.20 14.10
CA LYS A 79 4.75 -20.89 14.97
C LYS A 79 4.99 -19.77 15.98
N GLU A 80 6.24 -19.50 16.35
CA GLU A 80 6.60 -18.39 17.24
C GLU A 80 6.34 -17.01 16.61
N TYR A 81 6.37 -16.91 15.27
CA TYR A 81 6.10 -15.68 14.53
C TYR A 81 4.63 -15.56 14.09
N LYS A 82 3.74 -16.41 14.59
CA LYS A 82 2.34 -16.45 14.14
C LYS A 82 1.64 -15.10 14.25
N GLU A 83 1.84 -14.35 15.33
CA GLU A 83 1.17 -13.06 15.52
C GLU A 83 1.61 -12.03 14.48
N ILE A 84 2.92 -11.86 14.28
CA ILE A 84 3.47 -10.88 13.33
C ILE A 84 3.15 -11.25 11.88
N LEU A 85 3.12 -12.55 11.55
CA LEU A 85 2.74 -13.03 10.22
C LEU A 85 1.24 -12.83 9.93
N ASN A 86 0.36 -12.98 10.93
CA ASN A 86 -1.05 -12.64 10.77
C ASN A 86 -1.25 -11.13 10.57
N GLU A 87 -0.51 -10.29 11.30
CA GLU A 87 -0.52 -8.85 11.09
C GLU A 87 -0.09 -8.49 9.65
N ALA A 88 0.96 -9.13 9.13
CA ALA A 88 1.39 -8.93 7.75
C ALA A 88 0.30 -9.30 6.71
N ILE A 89 -0.45 -10.40 6.93
CA ILE A 89 -1.60 -10.76 6.08
C ILE A 89 -2.66 -9.65 6.13
N GLN A 90 -3.03 -9.18 7.34
CA GLN A 90 -4.01 -8.11 7.49
C GLN A 90 -3.60 -6.85 6.74
N LEU A 91 -2.33 -6.44 6.83
CA LEU A 91 -1.80 -5.28 6.10
C LEU A 91 -1.85 -5.46 4.58
N VAL A 92 -1.69 -6.69 4.09
CA VAL A 92 -1.81 -7.00 2.65
C VAL A 92 -3.26 -6.95 2.19
N GLU A 93 -4.19 -7.41 3.01
CA GLU A 93 -5.63 -7.48 2.72
C GLU A 93 -6.34 -6.12 2.89
N GLU A 94 -5.87 -5.26 3.80
CA GLU A 94 -6.44 -3.92 4.08
C GLU A 94 -6.50 -3.03 2.82
N PHE A 95 -5.57 -3.19 1.88
CA PHE A 95 -5.64 -2.48 0.62
C PHE A 95 -6.61 -3.19 -0.34
N ASP A 96 -7.91 -2.94 -0.23
CA ASP A 96 -8.93 -3.63 -1.02
C ASP A 96 -9.42 -2.82 -2.24
N ILE A 97 -10.47 -3.30 -2.90
CA ILE A 97 -11.10 -2.62 -4.04
C ILE A 97 -11.63 -1.22 -3.67
N SER A 98 -12.15 -1.05 -2.45
CA SER A 98 -12.67 0.23 -1.97
C SER A 98 -11.56 1.26 -1.84
N GLU A 99 -10.38 0.83 -1.39
CA GLU A 99 -9.19 1.69 -1.30
C GLU A 99 -8.65 2.06 -2.69
N VAL A 100 -8.69 1.13 -3.66
CA VAL A 100 -8.34 1.42 -5.06
C VAL A 100 -9.28 2.47 -5.65
N ASP A 101 -10.59 2.28 -5.49
CA ASP A 101 -11.60 3.22 -5.97
C ASP A 101 -11.43 4.59 -5.32
N ALA A 102 -11.16 4.63 -4.00
CA ALA A 102 -10.92 5.87 -3.26
C ALA A 102 -9.71 6.65 -3.81
N LEU A 103 -8.62 5.97 -4.17
CA LEU A 103 -7.46 6.61 -4.82
C LEU A 103 -7.83 7.17 -6.18
N ILE A 104 -8.44 6.36 -7.04
CA ILE A 104 -8.77 6.75 -8.42
C ILE A 104 -9.75 7.91 -8.44
N ASP A 105 -10.84 7.83 -7.68
CA ASP A 105 -11.88 8.88 -7.65
C ASP A 105 -11.32 10.20 -7.12
N SER A 106 -10.51 10.16 -6.05
CA SER A 106 -9.94 11.35 -5.44
C SER A 106 -8.89 12.03 -6.32
N LEU A 107 -8.12 11.24 -7.09
CA LEU A 107 -7.06 11.74 -7.95
C LEU A 107 -7.56 12.14 -9.34
N THR A 108 -8.64 11.53 -9.85
CA THR A 108 -9.26 11.89 -11.13
C THR A 108 -9.85 13.31 -11.10
N GLN A 109 -10.37 13.73 -9.95
CA GLN A 109 -11.09 15.00 -9.80
C GLN A 109 -10.19 16.21 -9.54
N ARG A 110 -8.85 16.02 -9.51
CA ARG A 110 -7.90 17.03 -9.05
C ARG A 110 -6.72 17.18 -10.02
N ASP A 111 -5.95 18.26 -9.83
CA ASP A 111 -4.80 18.54 -10.68
C ASP A 111 -3.67 17.50 -10.52
N GLY A 112 -2.75 17.46 -11.50
CA GLY A 112 -1.61 16.54 -11.46
C GLY A 112 -0.60 16.79 -10.33
N SER A 113 -0.70 17.90 -9.59
CA SER A 113 0.20 18.20 -8.47
C SER A 113 -0.13 17.34 -7.25
N LEU A 114 -1.41 17.06 -7.02
CA LEU A 114 -1.84 16.17 -5.94
C LEU A 114 -1.38 14.73 -6.17
N LEU A 115 -1.50 14.21 -7.40
CA LEU A 115 -1.02 12.87 -7.75
C LEU A 115 0.44 12.71 -7.37
N LYS A 116 1.29 13.67 -7.78
CA LYS A 116 2.72 13.65 -7.46
C LYS A 116 2.97 13.62 -5.95
N LEU A 117 2.22 14.40 -5.18
CA LEU A 117 2.36 14.45 -3.72
C LEU A 117 1.96 13.11 -3.08
N VAL A 118 0.80 12.58 -3.44
CA VAL A 118 0.26 11.31 -2.92
C VAL A 118 1.17 10.13 -3.30
N ALA A 119 1.59 10.05 -4.56
CA ALA A 119 2.55 9.04 -5.03
C ALA A 119 3.86 9.09 -4.22
N SER A 120 4.42 10.29 -4.04
CA SER A 120 5.65 10.47 -3.25
C SER A 120 5.45 10.10 -1.78
N TYR A 121 4.30 10.43 -1.21
CA TYR A 121 3.93 10.05 0.16
C TYR A 121 3.86 8.52 0.31
N ILE A 122 3.16 7.83 -0.59
CA ILE A 122 3.05 6.36 -0.59
C ILE A 122 4.44 5.73 -0.64
N GLY A 123 5.28 6.16 -1.60
CA GLY A 123 6.63 5.64 -1.75
C GLY A 123 7.52 5.89 -0.53
N THR A 124 7.53 7.13 -0.02
CA THR A 124 8.30 7.49 1.18
C THR A 124 7.87 6.66 2.38
N ARG A 125 6.55 6.48 2.54
CA ARG A 125 5.99 5.73 3.65
C ARG A 125 6.29 4.23 3.54
N ALA A 126 6.21 3.65 2.35
CA ALA A 126 6.55 2.24 2.11
C ALA A 126 8.01 1.92 2.48
N LEU A 127 8.92 2.87 2.28
CA LEU A 127 10.34 2.73 2.63
C LEU A 127 10.63 2.99 4.12
N ALA A 128 9.74 3.72 4.80
CA ALA A 128 9.89 4.07 6.21
C ALA A 128 9.37 2.94 7.11
N PHE A 129 10.00 1.76 7.05
CA PHE A 129 9.59 0.56 7.78
C PHE A 129 9.30 0.83 9.26
N THR A 130 8.18 0.29 9.74
CA THR A 130 7.89 0.20 11.17
C THR A 130 8.56 -1.05 11.75
N GLU A 131 8.27 -1.36 13.00
CA GLU A 131 8.78 -2.56 13.66
C GLU A 131 8.26 -3.85 12.98
N THR A 132 7.01 -3.85 12.52
CA THR A 132 6.38 -5.01 11.87
C THR A 132 7.11 -5.40 10.61
N GLU A 133 7.33 -4.47 9.67
CA GLU A 133 7.94 -4.79 8.40
C GLU A 133 9.43 -5.14 8.53
N ARG A 134 10.13 -4.59 9.54
CA ARG A 134 11.50 -5.02 9.87
C ARG A 134 11.55 -6.47 10.33
N LYS A 135 10.65 -6.87 11.24
CA LYS A 135 10.56 -8.25 11.72
C LYS A 135 10.21 -9.21 10.59
N ILE A 136 9.25 -8.85 9.73
CA ILE A 136 8.91 -9.64 8.53
C ILE A 136 10.13 -9.80 7.62
N MET A 137 10.84 -8.70 7.34
CA MET A 137 12.05 -8.75 6.53
C MET A 137 13.14 -9.65 7.15
N GLU A 138 13.30 -9.64 8.47
CA GLU A 138 14.24 -10.53 9.17
C GLU A 138 13.87 -12.01 9.04
N ILE A 139 12.58 -12.34 9.18
CA ILE A 139 12.07 -13.71 9.02
C ILE A 139 12.37 -14.23 7.62
N PHE A 140 11.94 -13.50 6.59
CA PHE A 140 12.07 -13.98 5.20
C PHE A 140 13.50 -13.95 4.67
N ARG A 141 14.40 -13.15 5.25
CA ARG A 141 15.82 -13.16 4.91
C ARG A 141 16.62 -14.26 5.61
N GLN A 142 16.15 -14.79 6.74
CA GLN A 142 16.78 -15.94 7.38
C GLN A 142 16.42 -17.26 6.69
N SER A 143 15.27 -17.30 6.01
CA SER A 143 14.77 -18.47 5.26
C SER A 143 15.31 -18.58 3.82
N SER A 144 16.13 -17.62 3.35
CA SER A 144 16.73 -17.57 2.00
C SER A 144 18.19 -18.01 1.99
#